data_AF-A0A1T4ZKL4-F1
#
_entry.id   AF-A0A1T4ZKL4-F1
#
_cell.length_a   1.000
_cell.length_b   1.000
_cell.length_c   1.000
_cell.angle_alpha   90.00
_cell.angle_beta   90.00
_cell.angle_gamma   90.00
#
_symmetry.space_group_name_H-M   'P 1'
#
loop_
_entity.id
_entity.type
_entity.pdbx_description
1 polymer ?
#
loop_
_entity_poly.entity_id
_entity_poly.type
_entity_poly.pdbx_seq_one_letter_code
_entity_poly.pdbx_strand_id
1 'polypeptide(L)'
;MLGQVAVGQSSASPSGSRFFRYEVVGLRQSDETDKTDYSIRSSASQFIIVPYNRMNQEMQRLTRLGAKIVSIQPLTSDAEE
;
A
#
# COMPACT_ATOMS: atom_id res chain seq x y z
N MET A 1 19.66 -35.90 14.28
CA MET A 1 19.98 -34.46 14.12
C MET A 1 18.69 -33.74 13.79
N LEU A 2 18.16 -32.98 14.75
CA LEU A 2 16.89 -32.26 14.65
C LEU A 2 17.17 -30.83 14.20
N GLY A 3 16.91 -30.51 12.94
CA GLY A 3 17.06 -29.17 12.38
C GLY A 3 15.91 -28.28 12.85
N GLN A 4 16.16 -27.48 13.89
CA GLN A 4 15.29 -26.35 14.22
C GLN A 4 15.33 -25.34 13.07
N VAL A 5 14.28 -25.32 12.27
CA VAL A 5 13.97 -24.19 11.40
C VAL A 5 13.58 -23.05 12.34
N ALA A 6 14.51 -22.11 12.53
CA ALA A 6 14.21 -20.82 13.10
C ALA A 6 13.25 -20.10 12.15
N VAL A 7 11.94 -20.32 12.36
CA VAL A 7 10.90 -19.42 11.88
C VAL A 7 11.16 -18.11 12.60
N GLY A 8 11.87 -17.20 11.92
CA GLY A 8 12.10 -15.86 12.41
C GLY A 8 10.75 -15.25 12.74
N GLN A 9 10.47 -15.16 14.04
CA GLN A 9 9.47 -14.26 14.58
C GLN A 9 9.79 -12.89 14.01
N SER A 10 9.07 -12.52 12.95
CA SER A 10 8.99 -11.14 12.49
C SER A 10 8.47 -10.36 13.68
N SER A 11 9.39 -9.67 14.34
CA SER A 11 9.16 -8.81 15.49
C SER A 11 7.95 -7.94 15.16
N ALA A 12 6.79 -8.24 15.76
CA ALA A 12 5.61 -7.42 15.63
C ALA A 12 5.85 -6.15 16.44
N SER A 13 6.66 -5.24 15.88
CA SER A 13 6.81 -3.90 16.43
C SER A 13 5.42 -3.26 16.46
N PRO A 14 5.06 -2.42 17.45
CA PRO A 14 3.81 -1.65 17.43
C PRO A 14 3.68 -0.80 16.15
N SER A 15 4.83 -0.48 15.54
CA SER A 15 4.96 0.14 14.23
C SER A 15 4.50 -0.73 13.05
N GLY A 16 4.61 -2.06 13.15
CA GLY A 16 4.31 -3.03 12.10
C GLY A 16 2.82 -3.28 11.88
N SER A 17 1.97 -2.89 12.83
CA SER A 17 0.50 -2.99 12.73
C SER A 17 -0.16 -1.72 12.18
N ARG A 18 0.62 -0.68 11.85
CA ARG A 18 0.08 0.59 11.34
C ARG A 18 -0.22 0.48 9.85
N PHE A 19 -1.44 0.86 9.48
CA PHE A 19 -1.88 0.96 8.09
C PHE A 19 -2.11 2.41 7.72
N PHE A 20 -1.94 2.70 6.44
CA PHE A 20 -2.15 4.03 5.87
C PHE A 20 -2.99 3.92 4.61
N ARG A 21 -3.93 4.85 4.43
CA ARG A 21 -4.69 5.00 3.20
C ARG A 21 -4.03 6.04 2.32
N TYR A 22 -3.65 5.62 1.12
CA TYR A 22 -3.05 6.44 0.10
C TYR A 22 -4.13 6.79 -0.91
N GLU A 23 -4.30 8.06 -1.21
CA GLU A 23 -5.07 8.53 -2.35
C GLU A 23 -4.11 8.82 -3.49
N VAL A 24 -4.30 8.15 -4.62
CA VAL A 24 -3.44 8.30 -5.80
C VAL A 24 -4.25 8.60 -7.05
N VAL A 25 -3.69 9.42 -7.93
CA VAL A 25 -4.28 9.79 -9.22
C VAL A 25 -3.26 9.55 -10.33
N GLY A 26 -3.72 9.51 -11.59
CA GLY A 26 -2.83 9.46 -12.74
C GLY A 26 -2.07 8.14 -12.92
N LEU A 27 -2.62 7.04 -12.39
CA LEU A 27 -2.10 5.71 -12.70
C LEU A 27 -2.12 5.51 -14.22
N ARG A 28 -0.95 5.29 -14.82
CA ARG A 28 -0.85 5.10 -16.27
C ARG A 28 -1.49 3.77 -16.63
N GLN A 29 -2.35 3.77 -17.64
CA GLN A 29 -2.87 2.54 -18.23
C GLN A 29 -1.68 1.72 -18.73
N SER A 30 -1.45 0.60 -18.05
CA SER A 30 -0.35 -0.35 -18.24
C SER A 30 -0.98 -1.75 -18.17
N ASP A 31 -0.36 -2.78 -18.73
CA ASP A 31 -0.93 -4.15 -18.79
C ASP A 31 -1.39 -4.70 -17.41
N GLU A 32 -0.76 -4.26 -16.32
CA GLU A 32 -1.14 -4.60 -14.95
C GLU A 32 -2.44 -3.91 -14.48
N THR A 33 -2.68 -2.66 -14.90
CA THR A 33 -3.94 -1.94 -14.61
C THR A 33 -5.04 -2.37 -15.58
N ASP A 34 -4.68 -2.80 -16.79
CA ASP A 34 -5.58 -3.27 -17.85
C ASP A 34 -6.25 -4.62 -17.54
N LYS A 35 -5.72 -5.39 -16.58
CA LYS A 35 -6.39 -6.57 -15.98
C LYS A 35 -7.64 -6.23 -15.18
N THR A 36 -7.90 -4.95 -14.98
CA THR A 36 -9.05 -4.45 -14.25
C THR A 36 -10.14 -4.13 -15.27
N ASP A 37 -11.23 -4.92 -15.29
CA ASP A 37 -12.30 -4.93 -16.31
C ASP A 37 -13.11 -3.62 -16.43
N TYR A 38 -12.72 -2.55 -15.74
CA TYR A 38 -13.38 -1.25 -15.78
C TYR A 38 -12.44 -0.15 -16.29
N SER A 39 -12.95 0.68 -17.20
CA SER A 39 -12.22 1.86 -17.68
C SER A 39 -11.92 2.80 -16.52
N ILE A 40 -10.65 2.90 -16.13
CA ILE A 40 -10.19 3.92 -15.18
C ILE A 40 -10.41 5.27 -15.85
N ARG A 41 -11.47 5.98 -15.47
CA ARG A 41 -11.71 7.35 -15.92
C ARG A 41 -10.48 8.16 -15.51
N SER A 42 -9.94 8.97 -16.43
CA SER A 42 -8.69 9.72 -16.27
C SER A 42 -8.58 10.60 -15.01
N SER A 43 -9.70 10.85 -14.32
CA SER A 43 -9.80 11.68 -13.12
C SER A 43 -10.20 10.93 -11.84
N ALA A 44 -10.28 9.59 -11.86
CA ALA A 44 -10.64 8.83 -10.66
C ALA A 44 -9.45 8.71 -9.69
N SER A 45 -9.64 9.13 -8.43
CA SER A 45 -8.72 8.82 -7.34
C SER A 45 -8.86 7.35 -6.93
N GLN A 46 -7.74 6.65 -6.83
CA GLN A 46 -7.66 5.29 -6.30
C GLN A 46 -7.19 5.33 -4.84
N PHE A 47 -7.86 4.54 -3.99
CA PHE A 47 -7.47 4.38 -2.60
C PHE A 47 -6.73 3.05 -2.41
N ILE A 48 -5.56 3.10 -1.76
CA ILE A 48 -4.71 1.94 -1.53
C ILE A 48 -4.36 1.89 -0.04
N ILE A 49 -4.53 0.72 0.58
CA ILE A 49 -4.15 0.50 1.97
C ILE A 49 -2.73 -0.06 2.01
N VAL A 50 -1.83 0.65 2.67
CA VAL A 50 -0.41 0.35 2.71
C VAL A 50 0.01 0.09 4.16
N PRO A 51 0.58 -1.09 4.47
CA PRO A 51 1.14 -1.33 5.79
C PRO A 51 2.48 -0.60 5.95
N TYR A 52 2.77 -0.12 7.17
CA TYR A 52 3.93 0.72 7.46
C TYR A 52 5.26 0.11 6.99
N ASN A 53 5.43 -1.20 7.15
CA ASN A 53 6.63 -1.92 6.74
C ASN A 53 6.86 -1.93 5.21
N ARG A 54 5.83 -1.71 4.40
CA ARG A 54 5.92 -1.68 2.94
C ARG A 54 5.77 -0.29 2.33
N MET A 55 5.64 0.76 3.14
CA MET A 55 5.45 2.13 2.62
C MET A 55 6.50 2.51 1.58
N ASN A 56 7.78 2.27 1.84
CA ASN A 56 8.85 2.58 0.87
C ASN A 56 8.72 1.81 -0.45
N GLN A 57 8.35 0.52 -0.38
CA GLN A 57 8.20 -0.31 -1.57
C GLN A 57 6.99 0.12 -2.40
N GLU A 58 5.86 0.40 -1.75
CA GLU A 58 4.65 0.88 -2.42
C GLU A 58 4.84 2.28 -3.02
N MET A 59 5.53 3.19 -2.33
CA MET A 59 5.90 4.51 -2.88
C MET A 59 6.70 4.39 -4.19
N GLN A 60 7.69 3.51 -4.23
CA GLN A 60 8.49 3.27 -5.43
C GLN A 60 7.66 2.63 -6.55
N ARG A 61 6.82 1.65 -6.21
CA ARG A 61 5.90 1.01 -7.16
C ARG A 61 4.95 2.04 -7.79
N LEU A 62 4.30 2.85 -6.96
CA LEU A 62 3.36 3.89 -7.41
C LEU A 62 4.05 4.91 -8.31
N THR A 63 5.26 5.34 -7.96
CA THR A 63 6.07 6.24 -8.80
C THR A 63 6.38 5.61 -10.16
N ARG A 64 6.73 4.31 -10.22
CA ARG A 64 6.97 3.59 -11.49
C ARG A 64 5.72 3.48 -12.36
N LEU A 65 4.55 3.38 -11.74
CA LEU A 65 3.25 3.38 -12.42
C LEU A 65 2.80 4.78 -12.86
N GLY A 66 3.61 5.81 -12.60
CA GLY A 66 3.27 7.20 -12.91
C GLY A 66 2.21 7.81 -12.00
N ALA A 67 1.90 7.15 -10.88
CA ALA A 67 0.89 7.63 -9.95
C ALA A 67 1.39 8.87 -9.20
N LYS A 68 0.51 9.86 -9.07
CA LYS A 68 0.70 11.00 -8.18
C LYS A 68 -0.06 10.74 -6.89
N ILE A 69 0.63 10.81 -5.76
CA ILE A 69 0.03 10.67 -4.44
C ILE A 69 -0.56 12.03 -4.04
N VAL A 70 -1.85 12.05 -3.75
CA VAL A 70 -2.62 13.24 -3.36
C VAL A 70 -2.69 13.36 -1.85
N SER A 71 -2.92 12.25 -1.15
CA SER A 71 -3.11 12.23 0.31
C SER A 71 -2.61 10.92 0.91
N ILE A 72 -2.07 10.99 2.13
CA ILE A 72 -1.71 9.83 2.94
C ILE A 72 -2.30 10.04 4.33
N GLN A 73 -3.18 9.13 4.76
CA GLN A 73 -3.86 9.20 6.04
C GLN A 73 -3.57 7.95 6.86
N PRO A 74 -3.23 8.05 8.16
CA PRO A 74 -3.16 6.87 9.01
C PRO A 74 -4.57 6.26 9.16
N LEU A 75 -4.64 4.94 9.13
CA LEU A 75 -5.85 4.19 9.45
C LEU A 75 -5.83 3.76 10.93
N THR A 76 -5.37 4.65 11.82
CA THR A 76 -5.39 4.34 13.25
C THR A 76 -6.84 4.21 13.70
N SER A 77 -7.08 3.23 14.58
CA SER A 77 -8.32 3.16 15.34
C SER A 77 -8.27 4.17 16.48
N ASP A 78 -8.09 5.45 16.18
CA ASP A 78 -8.45 6.51 17.11
C ASP A 78 -9.94 6.79 16.93
N ALA A 79 -10.75 5.79 17.29
CA ALA A 79 -12.06 6.06 17.85
C ALA A 79 -11.83 6.49 19.30
N GLU A 80 -11.34 7.73 19.47
CA GLU A 80 -11.50 8.44 20.73
C GLU A 80 -12.97 8.86 20.79
N GLU A 81 -13.78 8.10 21.55
CA GLU A 81 -15.07 8.52 22.08
C GLU A 81 -14.88 9.48 23.26
#